data_AF-A0A948VTH8-F1
#
_entry.id   AF-A0A948VTH8-F1
#
_cell.length_a   1.000
_cell.length_b   1.000
_cell.length_c   1.000
_cell.angle_alpha   90.00
_cell.angle_beta   90.00
_cell.angle_gamma   90.00
#
_symmetry.space_group_name_H-M   'P 1'
#
loop_
_entity.id
_entity.type
_entity.pdbx_description
1 polymer ?
#
loop_
_entity_poly.entity_id
_entity_poly.type
_entity_poly.pdbx_seq_one_letter_code
_entity_poly.pdbx_strand_id
1 'polypeptide(L)'
;DDPAIASLAMSVLAAQSRFIQSQRRMELPLGELPAELFHVVIAIGLRHAADDTARAALERVPLRYDEAASRLGLLARLVAAMRRGAVAAMAIDHAGLALFASALATQTRQPRESVVLACHEGQGARLALALRSAGLSLPEIERQYLLVEPAARMPRAIATLSPEHAASMLAASRAAS
;
A
#
# COMPACT_ATOMS: atom_id res chain seq x y z
N ASP A 1 14.92 -7.62 -19.73
CA ASP A 1 14.61 -7.49 -18.29
C ASP A 1 15.83 -7.14 -17.49
N ASP A 2 15.66 -6.24 -16.53
CA ASP A 2 16.74 -5.80 -15.63
C ASP A 2 16.87 -6.80 -14.46
N PRO A 3 18.00 -7.52 -14.33
CA PRO A 3 18.21 -8.51 -13.28
C PRO A 3 18.00 -7.97 -11.86
N ALA A 4 18.26 -6.67 -11.64
CA ALA A 4 18.06 -6.04 -10.34
C ALA A 4 16.58 -5.91 -9.98
N ILE A 5 15.73 -5.57 -10.95
CA ILE A 5 14.28 -5.50 -10.76
C ILE A 5 13.70 -6.90 -10.49
N ALA A 6 14.18 -7.92 -11.20
CA ALA A 6 13.76 -9.30 -10.98
C ALA A 6 14.12 -9.79 -9.56
N SER A 7 15.34 -9.51 -9.09
CA SER A 7 15.77 -9.83 -7.72
C SER A 7 14.93 -9.11 -6.65
N LEU A 8 14.60 -7.83 -6.89
CA LEU A 8 13.73 -7.06 -6.01
C LEU A 8 12.29 -7.61 -5.99
N ALA A 9 11.74 -7.99 -7.14
CA ALA A 9 10.44 -8.63 -7.24
C ALA A 9 10.40 -9.96 -6.47
N MET A 10 11.43 -10.79 -6.57
CA MET A 10 11.55 -12.03 -5.78
C MET A 10 11.59 -11.74 -4.27
N SER A 11 12.30 -10.69 -3.86
CA SER A 11 12.34 -10.25 -2.46
C SER A 11 10.97 -9.80 -1.96
N VAL A 12 10.22 -9.05 -2.79
CA VAL A 12 8.82 -8.67 -2.51
C VAL A 12 7.95 -9.90 -2.33
N LEU A 13 8.00 -10.86 -3.25
CA LEU A 13 7.19 -12.09 -3.16
C LEU A 13 7.49 -12.90 -1.90
N ALA A 14 8.77 -13.04 -1.54
CA ALA A 14 9.18 -13.71 -0.31
C ALA A 14 8.64 -12.99 0.94
N ALA A 15 8.70 -11.65 0.97
CA ALA A 15 8.15 -10.84 2.06
C ALA A 15 6.62 -10.92 2.14
N GLN A 16 5.91 -10.87 1.01
CA GLN A 16 4.45 -11.07 0.93
C GLN A 16 4.06 -12.45 1.47
N SER A 17 4.76 -13.50 1.08
CA SER A 17 4.51 -14.87 1.57
C SER A 17 4.68 -14.95 3.09
N ARG A 18 5.79 -14.44 3.64
CA ARG A 18 6.00 -14.40 5.10
C ARG A 18 4.92 -13.63 5.84
N PHE A 19 4.46 -12.50 5.29
CA PHE A 19 3.38 -11.72 5.87
C PHE A 19 2.06 -12.51 5.88
N ILE A 20 1.66 -13.14 4.78
CA ILE A 20 0.46 -13.97 4.73
C ILE A 20 0.52 -15.10 5.78
N GLN A 21 1.69 -15.71 5.95
CA GLN A 21 1.89 -16.73 6.98
C GLN A 21 1.79 -16.15 8.40
N SER A 22 2.30 -14.95 8.66
CA SER A 22 2.15 -14.29 9.97
C SER A 22 0.69 -13.95 10.26
N GLN A 23 -0.07 -13.47 9.27
CA GLN A 23 -1.50 -13.19 9.41
C GLN A 23 -2.29 -14.44 9.75
N ARG A 24 -1.97 -15.58 9.11
CA ARG A 24 -2.60 -16.88 9.44
C ARG A 24 -2.31 -17.34 10.87
N ARG A 25 -1.18 -16.95 11.44
CA ARG A 25 -0.80 -17.22 12.84
C ARG A 25 -1.28 -16.15 13.82
N MET A 26 -1.99 -15.13 13.35
CA MET A 26 -2.37 -13.95 14.14
C MET A 26 -1.17 -13.26 14.80
N GLU A 27 -0.02 -13.31 14.15
CA GLU A 27 1.19 -12.63 14.60
C GLU A 27 1.26 -11.22 13.99
N LEU A 28 1.68 -10.26 14.81
CA LEU A 28 2.01 -8.89 14.38
C LEU A 28 3.54 -8.71 14.41
N PRO A 29 4.25 -8.91 13.28
CA PRO A 29 5.69 -8.72 13.24
C PRO A 29 6.03 -7.24 13.41
N LEU A 30 6.84 -6.90 14.42
CA LEU A 30 7.24 -5.50 14.66
C LEU A 30 7.97 -4.87 13.46
N GLY A 31 8.68 -5.68 12.67
CA GLY A 31 9.36 -5.21 11.45
C GLY A 31 8.43 -4.83 10.29
N GLU A 32 7.12 -5.09 10.40
CA GLU A 32 6.11 -4.63 9.43
C GLU A 32 5.50 -3.27 9.81
N LEU A 33 5.79 -2.77 11.01
CA LEU A 33 5.30 -1.47 11.44
C LEU A 33 6.06 -0.35 10.69
N PRO A 34 5.34 0.70 10.24
CA PRO A 34 5.97 1.96 9.88
C PRO A 34 6.86 2.49 11.00
N ALA A 35 7.93 3.22 10.65
CA ALA A 35 8.96 3.62 11.61
C ALA A 35 8.38 4.38 12.81
N GLU A 36 7.40 5.26 12.59
CA GLU A 36 6.73 6.01 13.65
C GLU A 36 6.04 5.11 14.66
N LEU A 37 5.31 4.09 14.18
CA LEU A 37 4.63 3.13 15.06
C LEU A 37 5.61 2.18 15.73
N PHE A 38 6.64 1.74 15.02
CA PHE A 38 7.70 0.91 15.56
C PHE A 38 8.36 1.59 16.77
N HIS A 39 8.81 2.83 16.62
CA HIS A 39 9.47 3.57 17.70
C HIS A 39 8.54 3.85 18.89
N VAL A 40 7.27 4.14 18.64
CA VAL A 40 6.26 4.29 19.70
C VAL A 40 6.09 2.98 20.48
N VAL A 41 5.95 1.85 19.79
CA VAL A 41 5.80 0.53 20.43
C VAL A 41 7.03 0.18 21.27
N ILE A 42 8.25 0.42 20.77
CA ILE A 42 9.47 0.18 21.53
C ILE A 42 9.54 1.09 22.77
N ALA A 43 9.21 2.37 22.64
CA ALA A 43 9.20 3.29 23.77
C ALA A 43 8.18 2.90 24.85
N ILE A 44 6.99 2.44 24.45
CA ILE A 44 6.00 1.87 25.37
C ILE A 44 6.56 0.60 26.04
N GLY A 45 7.12 -0.32 25.25
CA GLY A 45 7.71 -1.56 25.76
C GLY A 45 8.80 -1.31 26.81
N LEU A 46 9.71 -0.36 26.55
CA LEU A 46 10.79 -0.02 27.48
C LEU A 46 10.27 0.56 28.81
N ARG A 47 9.19 1.36 28.77
CA ARG A 47 8.54 1.88 29.99
C ARG A 47 7.89 0.80 30.84
N HIS A 48 7.47 -0.30 30.21
CA HIS A 48 6.74 -1.39 30.86
C HIS A 48 7.54 -2.70 30.92
N ALA A 49 8.86 -2.65 30.74
CA ALA A 49 9.71 -3.83 30.80
C ALA A 49 9.61 -4.47 32.19
N ALA A 50 9.31 -5.77 32.24
CA ALA A 50 9.09 -6.50 33.49
C ALA A 50 10.38 -6.64 34.31
N ASP A 51 11.54 -6.71 33.64
CA ASP A 51 12.85 -6.85 34.24
C ASP A 51 13.95 -6.29 33.31
N ASP A 52 15.20 -6.29 33.79
CA ASP A 52 16.36 -5.83 33.03
C ASP A 52 16.66 -6.68 31.79
N THR A 53 16.26 -7.94 31.77
CA THR A 53 16.46 -8.84 30.61
C THR A 53 15.51 -8.44 29.47
N ALA A 54 14.23 -8.23 29.79
CA ALA A 54 13.22 -7.73 28.86
C ALA A 54 13.60 -6.35 28.32
N ARG A 55 14.07 -5.46 29.19
CA ARG A 55 14.56 -4.13 28.80
C ARG A 55 15.75 -4.22 27.84
N ALA A 56 16.77 -4.99 28.19
CA ALA A 56 17.94 -5.19 27.32
C ALA A 56 17.59 -5.86 25.98
N ALA A 57 16.58 -6.74 25.95
CA ALA A 57 16.08 -7.30 24.70
C ALA A 57 15.42 -6.23 23.81
N LEU A 58 14.54 -5.40 24.38
CA LEU A 58 13.86 -4.31 23.68
C LEU A 58 14.83 -3.24 23.16
N GLU A 59 15.88 -2.91 23.91
CA GLU A 59 16.94 -1.97 23.49
C GLU A 59 17.69 -2.45 22.24
N ARG A 60 17.76 -3.77 21.99
CA ARG A 60 18.41 -4.34 20.79
C ARG A 60 17.52 -4.39 19.57
N VAL A 61 16.19 -4.33 19.73
CA VAL A 61 15.24 -4.47 18.61
C VAL A 61 15.42 -3.36 17.55
N PRO A 62 15.57 -2.06 17.92
CA PRO A 62 15.82 -0.99 16.95
C PRO A 62 17.10 -1.17 16.14
N LEU A 63 18.14 -1.81 16.68
CA LEU A 63 19.42 -2.02 16.00
C LEU A 63 19.30 -2.93 14.76
N ARG A 64 18.19 -3.67 14.64
CA ARG A 64 17.90 -4.58 13.52
C ARG A 64 16.76 -4.10 12.64
N TYR A 65 16.15 -2.97 12.98
CA TYR A 65 15.02 -2.44 12.23
C TYR A 65 15.52 -1.74 10.96
N ASP A 66 15.02 -2.21 9.83
CA ASP A 66 15.21 -1.58 8.53
C ASP A 66 13.85 -1.51 7.83
N GLU A 67 13.23 -0.33 7.85
CA GLU A 67 11.94 -0.09 7.22
C GLU A 67 11.99 -0.35 5.71
N ALA A 68 13.13 -0.09 5.05
CA ALA A 68 13.30 -0.31 3.61
C ALA A 68 13.42 -1.81 3.24
N ALA A 69 13.70 -2.67 4.23
CA ALA A 69 13.65 -4.12 4.11
C ALA A 69 12.28 -4.72 4.49
N SER A 70 11.37 -3.94 5.07
CA SER A 70 9.99 -4.37 5.32
C SER A 70 9.27 -4.68 4.00
N ARG A 71 8.19 -5.46 4.05
CA ARG A 71 7.38 -5.76 2.86
C ARG A 71 6.84 -4.50 2.18
N LEU A 72 6.42 -3.49 2.96
CA LEU A 72 5.93 -2.21 2.42
C LEU A 72 7.06 -1.40 1.80
N GLY A 73 8.24 -1.35 2.44
CA GLY A 73 9.44 -0.73 1.90
C GLY A 73 9.89 -1.37 0.59
N LEU A 74 9.87 -2.71 0.51
CA LEU A 74 10.20 -3.46 -0.70
C LEU A 74 9.19 -3.20 -1.83
N LEU A 75 7.89 -3.12 -1.53
CA LEU A 75 6.86 -2.74 -2.51
C LEU A 75 7.09 -1.34 -3.07
N ALA A 76 7.35 -0.36 -2.20
CA ALA A 76 7.63 1.02 -2.61
C ALA A 76 8.87 1.10 -3.51
N ARG A 77 9.94 0.40 -3.13
CA ARG A 77 11.17 0.31 -3.93
C ARG A 77 10.93 -0.36 -5.28
N LEU A 78 10.12 -1.43 -5.32
CA LEU A 78 9.80 -2.12 -6.57
C LEU A 78 9.05 -1.19 -7.52
N VAL A 79 8.02 -0.50 -7.03
CA VAL A 79 7.27 0.49 -7.82
C VAL A 79 8.22 1.58 -8.36
N ALA A 80 9.10 2.12 -7.52
CA ALA A 80 10.07 3.13 -7.94
C ALA A 80 11.04 2.61 -9.02
N ALA A 81 11.46 1.34 -8.92
CA ALA A 81 12.37 0.71 -9.87
C ALA A 81 11.71 0.42 -11.25
N MET A 82 10.40 0.19 -11.29
CA MET A 82 9.67 -0.18 -12.52
C MET A 82 9.58 0.96 -13.57
N ARG A 83 9.81 2.23 -13.18
CA ARG A 83 9.68 3.41 -14.07
C ARG A 83 8.37 3.39 -14.87
N ARG A 84 8.43 3.30 -16.22
CA ARG A 84 7.25 3.23 -17.11
C ARG A 84 6.42 1.95 -16.91
N GLY A 85 7.01 0.89 -16.34
CA GLY A 85 6.30 -0.34 -15.98
C GLY A 85 5.32 -0.18 -14.81
N ALA A 86 5.38 0.93 -14.07
CA ALA A 86 4.44 1.22 -12.98
C ALA A 86 2.97 1.30 -13.45
N VAL A 87 2.72 1.58 -14.73
CA VAL A 87 1.36 1.54 -15.30
C VAL A 87 0.79 0.12 -15.27
N ALA A 88 1.59 -0.90 -15.60
CA ALA A 88 1.17 -2.30 -15.51
C ALA A 88 0.89 -2.72 -14.05
N ALA A 89 1.56 -2.10 -13.08
CA ALA A 89 1.27 -2.31 -11.67
C ALA A 89 -0.10 -1.77 -11.25
N MET A 90 -0.70 -0.83 -12.00
CA MET A 90 -2.06 -0.30 -11.74
C MET A 90 -3.19 -1.17 -12.32
N ALA A 91 -2.88 -2.38 -12.80
CA ALA A 91 -3.86 -3.40 -13.15
C ALA A 91 -3.90 -4.50 -12.08
N ILE A 92 -5.02 -4.63 -11.36
CA ILE A 92 -5.21 -5.54 -10.21
C ILE A 92 -5.04 -6.99 -10.63
N ASP A 93 -5.62 -7.37 -11.77
CA ASP A 93 -5.57 -8.72 -12.36
C ASP A 93 -4.15 -9.15 -12.75
N HIS A 94 -3.28 -8.19 -13.08
CA HIS A 94 -1.89 -8.46 -13.42
C HIS A 94 -0.95 -8.39 -12.20
N ALA A 95 -1.08 -7.35 -11.38
CA ALA A 95 -0.13 -7.02 -10.32
C ALA A 95 -0.48 -7.64 -8.96
N GLY A 96 -1.74 -8.02 -8.77
CA GLY A 96 -2.31 -8.31 -7.46
C GLY A 96 -2.49 -7.04 -6.60
N LEU A 97 -3.39 -7.13 -5.61
CA LEU A 97 -3.82 -5.98 -4.80
C LEU A 97 -2.66 -5.27 -4.08
N ALA A 98 -1.66 -6.02 -3.60
CA ALA A 98 -0.58 -5.45 -2.80
C ALA A 98 0.32 -4.50 -3.60
N LEU A 99 0.70 -4.89 -4.82
CA LEU A 99 1.51 -4.09 -5.73
C LEU A 99 0.67 -2.98 -6.36
N PHE A 100 -0.58 -3.28 -6.75
CA PHE A 100 -1.55 -2.30 -7.23
C PHE A 100 -1.73 -1.13 -6.26
N ALA A 101 -2.05 -1.41 -5.00
CA ALA A 101 -2.29 -0.36 -4.02
C ALA A 101 -1.03 0.50 -3.80
N SER A 102 0.15 -0.10 -3.86
CA SER A 102 1.43 0.60 -3.69
C SER A 102 1.74 1.49 -4.90
N ALA A 103 1.49 1.00 -6.11
CA ALA A 103 1.67 1.75 -7.34
C ALA A 103 0.71 2.94 -7.42
N LEU A 104 -0.58 2.70 -7.15
CA LEU A 104 -1.61 3.73 -7.18
C LEU A 104 -1.39 4.80 -6.09
N ALA A 105 -0.99 4.38 -4.88
CA ALA A 105 -0.65 5.30 -3.79
C ALA A 105 0.54 6.20 -4.17
N THR A 106 1.59 5.62 -4.74
CA THR A 106 2.77 6.35 -5.21
C THR A 106 2.41 7.34 -6.32
N GLN A 107 1.65 6.89 -7.32
CA GLN A 107 1.24 7.71 -8.47
C GLN A 107 0.35 8.89 -8.06
N THR A 108 -0.56 8.67 -7.10
CA THR A 108 -1.52 9.69 -6.64
C THR A 108 -1.04 10.48 -5.43
N ARG A 109 0.16 10.17 -4.90
CA ARG A 109 0.72 10.74 -3.66
C ARG A 109 -0.25 10.63 -2.48
N GLN A 110 -0.91 9.49 -2.37
CA GLN A 110 -1.84 9.18 -1.29
C GLN A 110 -1.21 8.19 -0.31
N PRO A 111 -1.64 8.19 0.96
CA PRO A 111 -1.30 7.10 1.87
C PRO A 111 -1.79 5.76 1.32
N ARG A 112 -0.98 4.72 1.43
CA ARG A 112 -1.28 3.40 0.84
C ARG A 112 -2.54 2.79 1.44
N GLU A 113 -2.74 2.98 2.74
CA GLU A 113 -3.92 2.59 3.49
C GLU A 113 -5.20 3.22 2.94
N SER A 114 -5.16 4.48 2.48
CA SER A 114 -6.32 5.13 1.85
C SER A 114 -6.70 4.44 0.54
N VAL A 115 -5.71 4.00 -0.24
CA VAL A 115 -5.94 3.25 -1.47
C VAL A 115 -6.49 1.85 -1.18
N VAL A 116 -5.94 1.16 -0.18
CA VAL A 116 -6.46 -0.16 0.24
C VAL A 116 -7.91 -0.04 0.69
N LEU A 117 -8.25 0.98 1.48
CA LEU A 117 -9.64 1.23 1.90
C LEU A 117 -10.55 1.59 0.73
N ALA A 118 -10.05 2.31 -0.28
CA ALA A 118 -10.81 2.58 -1.50
C ALA A 118 -11.18 1.31 -2.27
N CYS A 119 -10.41 0.22 -2.12
CA CYS A 119 -10.73 -1.08 -2.70
C CYS A 119 -11.76 -1.90 -1.90
N HIS A 120 -12.37 -1.34 -0.86
CA HIS A 120 -13.42 -2.02 -0.12
C HIS A 120 -14.79 -1.87 -0.80
N GLU A 121 -15.69 -2.82 -0.58
CA GLU A 121 -17.09 -2.72 -0.99
C GLU A 121 -17.72 -1.42 -0.44
N GLY A 122 -18.51 -0.72 -1.28
CA GLY A 122 -19.10 0.58 -0.94
C GLY A 122 -18.15 1.77 -1.08
N GLN A 123 -16.87 1.57 -1.44
CA GLN A 123 -15.89 2.63 -1.65
C GLN A 123 -15.58 2.91 -3.13
N GLY A 124 -16.38 2.36 -4.06
CA GLY A 124 -16.14 2.46 -5.50
C GLY A 124 -15.97 3.89 -6.01
N ALA A 125 -16.68 4.88 -5.46
CA ALA A 125 -16.48 6.29 -5.82
C ALA A 125 -15.05 6.77 -5.50
N ARG A 126 -14.50 6.40 -4.33
CA ARG A 126 -13.11 6.73 -3.96
C ARG A 126 -12.11 6.00 -4.85
N LEU A 127 -12.36 4.73 -5.17
CA LEU A 127 -11.52 3.97 -6.09
C LEU A 127 -11.48 4.60 -7.49
N ALA A 128 -12.65 4.92 -8.04
CA ALA A 128 -12.76 5.54 -9.36
C ALA A 128 -12.06 6.90 -9.42
N LEU A 129 -12.19 7.72 -8.37
CA LEU A 129 -11.46 8.98 -8.25
C LEU A 129 -9.95 8.76 -8.15
N ALA A 130 -9.49 7.76 -7.39
CA ALA A 130 -8.07 7.45 -7.24
C ALA A 130 -7.47 7.04 -8.59
N LEU A 131 -8.12 6.11 -9.30
CA LEU A 131 -7.71 5.68 -10.63
C LEU A 131 -7.72 6.84 -11.63
N ARG A 132 -8.75 7.70 -11.58
CA ARG A 132 -8.82 8.88 -12.46
C ARG A 132 -7.71 9.88 -12.18
N SER A 133 -7.40 10.14 -10.90
CA SER A 133 -6.30 11.02 -10.50
C SER A 133 -4.93 10.49 -10.89
N ALA A 134 -4.79 9.17 -11.02
CA ALA A 134 -3.60 8.52 -11.57
C ALA A 134 -3.49 8.64 -13.09
N GLY A 135 -4.49 9.21 -13.76
CA GLY A 135 -4.50 9.45 -15.20
C GLY A 135 -5.03 8.29 -16.04
N LEU A 136 -5.65 7.27 -15.43
CA LEU A 136 -6.22 6.16 -16.19
C LEU A 136 -7.40 6.62 -17.05
N SER A 137 -7.52 5.99 -18.22
CA SER A 137 -8.65 6.17 -19.12
C SER A 137 -9.90 5.47 -18.59
N LEU A 138 -11.08 5.89 -19.04
CA LEU A 138 -12.35 5.29 -18.61
C LEU A 138 -12.38 3.75 -18.76
N PRO A 139 -11.97 3.15 -19.90
CA PRO A 139 -11.98 1.69 -20.04
C PRO A 139 -10.99 0.98 -19.12
N GLU A 140 -9.90 1.63 -18.71
CA GLU A 140 -8.95 1.08 -17.74
C GLU A 140 -9.54 1.14 -16.32
N ILE A 141 -10.20 2.25 -15.97
CA ILE A 141 -10.91 2.41 -14.69
C ILE A 141 -12.01 1.35 -14.57
N GLU A 142 -12.85 1.18 -15.61
CA GLU A 142 -13.94 0.20 -15.62
C GLU A 142 -13.46 -1.22 -15.36
N ARG A 143 -12.33 -1.61 -15.98
CA ARG A 143 -11.71 -2.92 -15.76
C ARG A 143 -11.33 -3.13 -14.30
N GLN A 144 -10.69 -2.15 -13.66
CA GLN A 144 -10.29 -2.28 -12.25
C GLN A 144 -11.50 -2.21 -11.31
N TYR A 145 -12.48 -1.36 -11.63
CA TYR A 145 -13.70 -1.17 -10.85
C TYR A 145 -14.51 -2.46 -10.76
N LEU A 146 -14.70 -3.16 -11.88
CA LEU A 146 -15.48 -4.40 -11.93
C LEU A 146 -14.84 -5.55 -11.15
N LEU A 147 -13.52 -5.56 -10.98
CA LEU A 147 -12.82 -6.57 -10.17
C LEU A 147 -13.05 -6.38 -8.66
N VAL A 148 -13.25 -5.13 -8.23
CA VAL A 148 -13.43 -4.78 -6.81
C VAL A 148 -14.90 -4.76 -6.43
N GLU A 149 -15.75 -4.18 -7.27
CA GLU A 149 -17.18 -3.99 -6.98
C GLU A 149 -18.05 -4.47 -8.15
N PRO A 150 -18.19 -5.79 -8.37
CA PRO A 150 -18.87 -6.34 -9.55
C PRO A 150 -20.34 -5.93 -9.68
N ALA A 151 -21.01 -5.66 -8.56
CA ALA A 151 -22.43 -5.35 -8.49
C ALA A 151 -22.73 -3.84 -8.62
N ALA A 152 -21.72 -2.97 -8.48
CA ALA A 152 -21.93 -1.53 -8.47
C ALA A 152 -21.85 -0.91 -9.87
N ARG A 153 -22.63 0.15 -10.07
CA ARG A 153 -22.56 0.97 -11.28
C ARG A 153 -21.51 2.04 -11.09
N MET A 154 -20.45 1.98 -11.89
CA MET A 154 -19.42 3.02 -11.87
C MET A 154 -20.03 4.40 -12.16
N PRO A 155 -19.68 5.44 -11.38
CA PRO A 155 -20.13 6.80 -11.64
C PRO A 155 -19.66 7.30 -13.01
N ARG A 156 -20.56 7.43 -13.99
CA ARG A 156 -20.21 7.89 -15.35
C ARG A 156 -19.58 9.29 -15.39
N ALA A 157 -19.87 10.12 -14.40
CA ALA A 157 -19.27 11.44 -14.24
C ALA A 157 -17.74 11.39 -14.08
N ILE A 158 -17.15 10.23 -13.74
CA ILE A 158 -15.68 10.08 -13.66
C ILE A 158 -14.99 10.38 -15.00
N ALA A 159 -15.68 10.13 -16.12
CA ALA A 159 -15.15 10.31 -17.47
C ALA A 159 -14.88 11.77 -17.83
N THR A 160 -15.65 12.70 -17.23
CA THR A 160 -15.57 14.14 -17.54
C THR A 160 -14.62 14.89 -16.61
N LEU A 161 -14.19 14.28 -15.51
CA LEU A 161 -13.26 14.89 -14.56
C LEU A 161 -11.84 14.89 -15.12
N SER A 162 -11.09 15.98 -14.93
CA SER A 162 -9.64 15.94 -15.13
C SER A 162 -8.96 15.15 -14.00
N PRO A 163 -7.76 14.60 -14.21
CA PRO A 163 -7.00 13.96 -13.14
C PRO A 163 -6.78 14.87 -11.92
N GLU A 164 -6.55 16.17 -12.16
CA GLU A 164 -6.31 17.17 -11.11
C GLU A 164 -7.57 17.43 -10.29
N HIS A 165 -8.74 17.53 -10.94
CA HIS A 165 -10.02 17.68 -10.24
C HIS A 165 -10.38 16.42 -9.44
N ALA A 166 -10.10 15.23 -9.96
CA ALA A 166 -10.29 14.00 -9.21
C ALA A 166 -9.39 13.97 -7.95
N ALA A 167 -8.13 14.41 -8.07
CA ALA A 167 -7.21 14.53 -6.95
C ALA A 167 -7.69 15.54 -5.89
N SER A 168 -8.23 16.70 -6.31
CA SER A 168 -8.75 17.70 -5.37
C SER A 168 -9.98 17.20 -4.62
N MET A 169 -10.87 16.46 -5.28
CA MET A 169 -12.05 15.85 -4.63
C MET A 169 -11.65 14.81 -3.58
N LEU A 170 -10.63 13.99 -3.86
CA LEU A 170 -10.09 13.03 -2.90
C LEU A 170 -9.48 13.74 -1.67
N ALA A 171 -8.71 14.80 -1.90
CA ALA A 171 -8.12 15.58 -0.82
C ALA A 171 -9.20 16.22 0.07
N ALA A 172 -10.25 16.78 -0.53
CA ALA A 172 -11.37 17.37 0.19
C ALA A 172 -12.14 16.34 1.03
N SER A 173 -12.35 15.13 0.51
CA SER A 173 -13.01 14.06 1.29
C SER A 173 -12.23 13.65 2.52
N ARG A 174 -10.89 13.67 2.48
CA ARG A 174 -10.05 13.33 3.65
C ARG A 174 -10.08 14.41 4.72
N ALA A 175 -10.17 15.69 4.33
CA ALA A 175 -10.25 16.79 5.28
C ALA A 175 -11.58 16.83 6.06
N ALA A 176 -12.62 16.16 5.56
CA ALA A 176 -13.95 16.13 6.15
C ALA A 176 -14.23 14.89 7.03
N SER A 177 -13.29 13.93 7.10
CA SER A 177 -13.36 12.71 7.93
C SER A 177 -12.44 12.83 9.13
#